data_AF-A0A1V8U785-F1
#
_entry.id   AF-A0A1V8U785-F1
#
_cell.length_a   1.000
_cell.length_b   1.000
_cell.length_c   1.000
_cell.angle_alpha   90.00
_cell.angle_beta   90.00
_cell.angle_gamma   90.00
#
_symmetry.space_group_name_H-M   'P 1'
#
loop_
_entity.id
_entity.type
_entity.pdbx_description
1 polymer ?
#
loop_
_entity_poly.entity_id
_entity_poly.type
_entity_poly.pdbx_seq_one_letter_code
_entity_poly.pdbx_strand_id
1 'polypeptide(L)'
;MHPPVSHRVFAHNPRSEVLYRDLCSNRLNSDGSSVVDEKKRKEREAFDQDLRKARVDAVKRAIVKSELSKAASGIYELPAELQELIAVLSAQLEGQVPVEDQDLIEEYVERFKANPSQVVSLLQRNITDNANSLAKV
;
A
#
# COMPACT_ATOMS: atom_id res chain seq x y z
N MET A 1 -18.29 -27.49 18.57
CA MET A 1 -18.49 -28.95 18.74
C MET A 1 -18.78 -29.53 17.37
N HIS A 2 -17.95 -30.47 16.91
CA HIS A 2 -18.19 -31.16 15.64
C HIS A 2 -19.44 -32.04 15.74
N PRO A 3 -20.31 -32.09 14.71
CA PRO A 3 -21.52 -32.89 14.77
C PRO A 3 -21.16 -34.38 14.89
N PRO A 4 -21.80 -35.13 15.81
CA PRO A 4 -21.47 -36.52 16.04
C PRO A 4 -21.79 -37.36 14.81
N VAL A 5 -20.78 -38.04 14.26
CA VAL A 5 -20.94 -38.96 13.13
C VAL A 5 -21.46 -40.31 13.64
N SER A 6 -22.43 -40.90 12.96
CA SER A 6 -23.05 -42.14 13.42
C SER A 6 -22.07 -43.32 13.40
N HIS A 7 -22.08 -44.15 14.45
CA HIS A 7 -21.20 -45.31 14.60
C HIS A 7 -21.33 -46.35 13.47
N ARG A 8 -22.46 -46.38 12.75
CA ARG A 8 -22.66 -47.25 11.58
C ARG A 8 -21.73 -46.90 10.40
N VAL A 9 -21.36 -45.62 10.26
CA VAL A 9 -20.47 -45.14 9.20
C VAL A 9 -19.03 -45.59 9.46
N PHE A 10 -18.59 -45.55 10.72
CA PHE A 10 -17.25 -46.04 11.10
C PHE A 10 -17.13 -47.56 10.99
N ALA A 11 -18.20 -48.30 11.31
CA ALA A 11 -18.23 -49.76 11.15
C ALA A 11 -18.12 -50.23 9.69
N HIS A 12 -18.68 -49.47 8.74
CA HIS A 12 -18.57 -49.78 7.29
C HIS A 12 -17.32 -49.20 6.64
N ASN A 13 -16.70 -48.17 7.24
CA ASN A 13 -15.50 -47.54 6.72
C ASN A 13 -14.52 -47.15 7.85
N PRO A 14 -13.68 -48.08 8.32
CA PRO A 14 -12.76 -47.84 9.43
C PRO A 14 -11.69 -46.78 9.12
N ARG A 15 -11.39 -46.52 7.82
CA ARG A 15 -10.48 -45.42 7.44
C ARG A 15 -11.07 -44.05 7.74
N SER A 16 -12.40 -43.91 7.65
CA SER A 16 -13.09 -42.67 7.98
C SER A 16 -13.06 -42.35 9.48
N GLU A 17 -12.98 -43.36 10.35
CA GLU A 17 -12.85 -43.20 11.79
C GLU A 17 -11.48 -42.65 12.17
N VAL A 18 -10.43 -43.20 11.58
CA VAL A 18 -9.05 -42.73 11.76
C VAL A 18 -8.92 -41.28 11.30
N LEU A 19 -9.48 -40.95 10.13
CA LEU A 19 -9.48 -39.59 9.60
C LEU A 19 -10.29 -38.62 10.47
N TYR A 20 -11.49 -39.02 10.90
CA TYR A 20 -12.33 -38.19 11.77
C TYR A 20 -11.63 -37.89 13.09
N ARG A 21 -10.97 -38.89 13.68
CA ARG A 21 -10.18 -38.72 14.89
C ARG A 21 -8.99 -37.77 14.67
N ASP A 22 -8.21 -37.95 13.61
CA ASP A 22 -7.08 -37.08 13.28
C ASP A 22 -7.52 -35.63 13.02
N LEU A 23 -8.64 -35.45 12.33
CA LEU A 23 -9.22 -34.14 12.07
C LEU A 23 -9.63 -33.44 13.37
N CYS A 24 -10.37 -34.13 14.24
CA CYS A 24 -10.85 -33.57 15.50
C CYS A 24 -9.76 -33.41 16.57
N SER A 25 -8.64 -34.15 16.50
CA SER A 25 -7.58 -34.08 17.51
C SER A 25 -6.40 -33.20 17.12
N ASN A 26 -6.02 -33.19 15.84
CA ASN A 26 -4.74 -32.61 15.39
C ASN A 26 -4.91 -31.48 14.37
N ARG A 27 -6.03 -31.43 13.65
CA ARG A 27 -6.18 -30.53 12.49
C ARG A 27 -7.22 -29.44 12.68
N LEU A 28 -8.21 -29.61 13.55
CA LEU A 28 -9.30 -28.67 13.75
C LEU A 28 -9.43 -28.26 15.22
N ASN A 29 -9.69 -26.97 15.45
CA ASN A 29 -10.11 -26.44 16.74
C ASN A 29 -11.58 -26.84 17.04
N SER A 30 -12.03 -26.57 18.26
CA SER A 30 -13.39 -26.90 18.74
C SER A 30 -14.53 -26.18 18.00
N ASP A 31 -14.21 -25.06 17.34
CA ASP A 31 -15.08 -24.25 16.48
C ASP A 31 -15.04 -24.69 15.00
N GLY A 32 -14.20 -25.67 14.65
CA GLY A 32 -14.03 -26.19 13.30
C GLY A 32 -13.11 -25.39 12.39
N SER A 33 -12.43 -24.36 12.91
CA SER A 33 -11.29 -23.76 12.21
C SER A 33 -10.10 -24.73 12.18
N SER A 34 -9.26 -24.67 11.16
CA SER A 34 -8.02 -25.46 11.17
C SER A 34 -7.12 -25.01 12.32
N VAL A 35 -6.42 -25.93 12.99
CA VAL A 35 -5.33 -25.60 13.90
C VAL A 35 -4.27 -24.87 13.09
N VAL A 36 -4.34 -23.53 13.12
CA VAL A 36 -3.36 -22.69 12.47
C VAL A 36 -2.11 -22.76 13.34
N ASP A 37 -1.01 -23.20 12.74
CA ASP A 37 0.30 -23.09 13.36
C ASP A 37 0.52 -21.62 13.74
N GLU A 38 0.61 -21.35 15.04
CA GLU A 38 0.75 -20.00 15.60
C GLU A 38 1.91 -19.25 14.94
N LYS A 39 2.97 -19.98 14.55
CA LYS A 39 4.09 -19.43 13.80
C LYS A 39 3.68 -18.95 12.41
N LYS A 40 2.93 -19.77 11.66
CA LYS A 40 2.40 -19.39 10.33
C LYS A 40 1.39 -18.25 10.41
N ARG A 41 0.62 -18.15 11.50
CA ARG A 41 -0.27 -17.00 11.73
C ARG A 41 0.55 -15.72 11.89
N LYS A 42 1.54 -15.73 12.77
CA LYS A 42 2.42 -14.57 13.00
C LYS A 42 3.18 -14.15 11.74
N GLU A 43 3.67 -15.10 10.95
CA GLU A 43 4.32 -14.82 9.66
C GLU A 43 3.37 -14.14 8.68
N ARG A 44 2.12 -14.59 8.57
CA ARG A 44 1.09 -13.94 7.74
C ARG A 44 0.76 -12.55 8.23
N GLU A 45 0.58 -12.37 9.54
CA GLU A 45 0.29 -11.07 10.13
C GLU A 45 1.43 -10.07 9.90
N ALA A 46 2.69 -10.50 10.03
CA ALA A 46 3.85 -9.68 9.73
C ALA A 46 3.90 -9.29 8.24
N PHE A 47 3.69 -10.27 7.34
CA PHE A 47 3.64 -10.01 5.91
C PHE A 47 2.49 -9.05 5.53
N ASP A 48 1.31 -9.20 6.12
CA ASP A 48 0.17 -8.31 5.90
C ASP A 48 0.47 -6.88 6.41
N GLN A 49 1.18 -6.74 7.51
CA GLN A 49 1.64 -5.43 8.00
C GLN A 49 2.62 -4.78 7.02
N ASP A 50 3.60 -5.54 6.51
CA ASP A 50 4.57 -5.02 5.54
C ASP A 50 3.91 -4.66 4.22
N LEU A 51 2.97 -5.49 3.74
CA LEU A 51 2.17 -5.20 2.56
C LEU A 51 1.33 -3.93 2.74
N ARG A 52 0.73 -3.72 3.92
CA ARG A 52 0.00 -2.50 4.23
C ARG A 52 0.91 -1.27 4.21
N LYS A 53 2.08 -1.35 4.84
CA LYS A 53 3.07 -0.26 4.80
C LYS A 53 3.48 0.08 3.37
N ALA A 54 3.86 -0.93 2.59
CA ALA A 54 4.25 -0.75 1.20
C ALA A 54 3.13 -0.12 0.35
N ARG A 55 1.87 -0.54 0.54
CA ARG A 55 0.71 0.06 -0.12
C ARG A 55 0.51 1.52 0.27
N VAL A 56 0.58 1.83 1.57
CA VAL A 56 0.44 3.21 2.06
C VAL A 56 1.54 4.10 1.48
N ASP A 57 2.79 3.63 1.46
CA ASP A 57 3.91 4.40 0.92
C ASP A 57 3.80 4.59 -0.59
N ALA A 58 3.34 3.57 -1.32
CA ALA A 58 3.06 3.69 -2.75
C ALA A 58 1.97 4.73 -3.04
N VAL A 59 0.87 4.71 -2.27
CA VAL A 59 -0.23 5.68 -2.42
C VAL A 59 0.24 7.10 -2.06
N LYS A 60 1.00 7.27 -0.97
CA LYS A 60 1.59 8.58 -0.61
C LYS A 60 2.43 9.13 -1.75
N ARG A 61 3.31 8.32 -2.33
CA ARG A 61 4.12 8.71 -3.49
C ARG A 61 3.25 9.07 -4.69
N ALA A 62 2.21 8.29 -4.98
CA ALA A 62 1.30 8.56 -6.08
C ALA A 62 0.54 9.88 -5.92
N ILE A 63 0.07 10.19 -4.71
CA ILE A 63 -0.59 11.48 -4.39
C ILE A 63 0.37 12.63 -4.64
N VAL A 64 1.59 12.56 -4.09
CA VAL A 64 2.59 13.62 -4.27
C VAL A 64 2.91 13.81 -5.76
N LYS A 65 3.11 12.74 -6.53
CA LYS A 65 3.33 12.83 -7.98
C LYS A 65 2.16 13.49 -8.70
N SER A 66 0.93 13.08 -8.40
CA SER A 66 -0.29 13.67 -8.97
C SER A 66 -0.40 15.17 -8.68
N GLU A 67 -0.16 15.60 -7.43
CA GLU A 67 -0.26 17.01 -7.07
C GLU A 67 0.89 17.85 -7.67
N LEU A 68 2.09 17.28 -7.80
CA LEU A 68 3.20 17.93 -8.51
C LEU A 68 2.89 18.08 -10.01
N SER A 69 2.31 17.07 -10.66
CA SER A 69 1.89 17.15 -12.06
C SER A 69 0.81 18.22 -12.28
N LYS A 70 -0.17 18.31 -11.37
CA LYS A 70 -1.17 19.40 -11.37
C LYS A 70 -0.53 20.78 -11.17
N ALA A 71 0.49 20.86 -10.30
CA ALA A 71 1.22 22.10 -10.08
C ALA A 71 2.03 22.53 -11.30
N ALA A 72 2.67 21.60 -11.99
CA ALA A 72 3.35 21.84 -13.27
C ALA A 72 2.39 22.35 -14.35
N SER A 73 1.15 21.83 -14.35
CA SER A 73 0.11 22.16 -15.34
C SER A 73 -0.44 23.60 -15.22
N GLY A 74 0.02 24.41 -14.26
CA GLY A 74 -0.41 25.80 -14.09
C GLY A 74 -1.77 25.95 -13.42
N ILE A 75 -2.26 24.90 -12.77
CA ILE A 75 -3.50 24.94 -11.98
C ILE A 75 -3.33 25.85 -10.74
N TYR A 76 -2.09 26.09 -10.31
CA TYR A 76 -1.78 26.97 -9.19
C TYR A 76 -1.03 28.22 -9.64
N GLU A 77 -1.31 29.35 -8.98
CA GLU A 77 -0.54 30.60 -9.09
C GLU A 77 0.84 30.43 -8.47
N LEU A 78 1.74 29.74 -9.17
CA LEU A 78 3.16 29.62 -8.84
C LEU A 78 3.96 30.61 -9.69
N PRO A 79 5.06 31.17 -9.17
CA PRO A 79 6.06 31.84 -9.99
C PRO A 79 6.52 30.93 -11.12
N ALA A 80 6.66 31.47 -12.34
CA ALA A 80 7.00 30.71 -13.54
C ALA A 80 8.27 29.85 -13.37
N GLU A 81 9.28 30.37 -12.66
CA GLU A 81 10.52 29.67 -12.34
C GLU A 81 10.30 28.42 -11.48
N LEU A 82 9.39 28.48 -10.49
CA LEU A 82 9.05 27.32 -9.66
C LEU A 82 8.15 26.33 -10.39
N GLN A 83 7.30 26.81 -11.29
CA GLN A 83 6.45 25.96 -12.11
C GLN A 83 7.27 25.12 -13.08
N GLU A 84 8.29 25.71 -13.72
CA GLU A 84 9.23 25.01 -14.59
C GLU A 84 10.05 23.96 -13.81
N LEU A 85 10.55 24.33 -12.62
CA LEU A 85 11.23 23.39 -11.71
C LEU A 85 10.35 22.18 -11.36
N ILE A 86 9.09 22.42 -11.01
CA ILE A 86 8.14 21.35 -10.68
C ILE A 86 7.82 20.49 -11.91
N ALA A 87 7.72 21.10 -13.10
CA ALA A 87 7.48 20.38 -14.35
C ALA A 87 8.61 19.39 -14.67
N VAL A 88 9.87 19.85 -14.62
CA VAL A 88 11.06 19.02 -14.85
C VAL A 88 11.14 17.87 -13.84
N LEU A 89 10.91 18.17 -12.55
CA LEU A 89 10.91 17.14 -11.50
C LEU A 89 9.76 16.14 -11.64
N SER A 90 8.58 16.59 -12.06
CA SER A 90 7.44 15.70 -12.31
C SER A 90 7.73 14.74 -13.47
N ALA A 91 8.31 15.23 -14.57
CA ALA A 91 8.74 14.41 -15.71
C ALA A 91 9.83 13.40 -15.29
N GLN A 92 10.79 13.81 -14.45
CA GLN A 92 11.81 12.91 -13.90
C GLN A 92 11.18 11.81 -13.02
N LEU A 93 10.23 12.18 -12.16
CA LEU A 93 9.52 11.24 -11.28
C LEU A 93 8.62 10.26 -12.06
N GLU A 94 8.13 10.65 -13.23
CA GLU A 94 7.38 9.80 -14.16
C GLU A 94 8.27 8.93 -15.03
N GLY A 95 9.60 9.12 -14.99
CA GLY A 95 10.56 8.38 -15.81
C GLY A 95 10.55 8.80 -17.28
N GLN A 96 10.05 10.01 -17.57
CA GLN A 96 10.01 10.58 -18.92
C GLN A 96 11.32 11.25 -19.32
N VAL A 97 12.29 11.34 -18.40
CA VAL A 97 13.61 11.92 -18.67
C VAL A 97 14.59 10.82 -19.10
N PRO A 98 15.25 10.96 -20.26
CA PRO A 98 16.37 10.11 -20.66
C PRO A 98 17.50 10.09 -19.61
N VAL A 99 18.19 8.96 -19.47
CA VAL A 99 19.32 8.82 -18.53
C VAL A 99 20.43 9.82 -18.84
N GLU A 100 20.58 10.20 -20.10
CA GLU A 100 21.58 11.17 -20.60
C GLU A 100 21.34 12.60 -20.09
N ASP A 101 20.10 12.95 -19.74
CA ASP A 101 19.72 14.28 -19.26
C ASP A 101 19.65 14.36 -17.72
N GLN A 102 19.99 13.27 -16.99
CA GLN A 102 19.92 13.25 -15.53
C GLN A 102 20.90 14.24 -14.87
N ASP A 103 22.09 14.41 -15.46
CA ASP A 103 23.11 15.34 -14.97
C ASP A 103 22.65 16.80 -15.11
N LEU A 104 21.85 17.11 -16.14
CA LEU A 104 21.27 18.44 -16.35
C LEU A 104 20.17 18.76 -15.33
N ILE A 105 19.52 17.73 -14.76
CA ILE A 105 18.43 17.88 -13.79
C ILE A 105 18.96 18.04 -12.36
N GLU A 106 20.21 17.67 -12.09
CA GLU A 106 20.80 17.82 -10.76
C GLU A 106 20.78 19.30 -10.30
N GLU A 107 21.01 20.24 -11.21
CA GLU A 107 20.87 21.67 -10.94
C GLU A 107 19.43 22.09 -10.60
N TYR A 108 18.44 21.54 -11.29
CA TYR A 108 17.02 21.79 -11.01
C TYR A 108 16.62 21.19 -9.65
N VAL A 109 17.16 20.03 -9.29
CA VAL A 109 16.96 19.39 -7.97
C VAL A 109 17.59 20.24 -6.85
N GLU A 110 18.80 20.76 -7.05
CA GLU A 110 19.48 21.66 -6.11
C GLU A 110 18.68 22.95 -5.87
N ARG A 111 18.18 23.58 -6.94
CA ARG A 111 17.35 24.79 -6.87
C ARG A 111 15.99 24.53 -6.21
N PHE A 112 15.41 23.35 -6.41
CA PHE A 112 14.20 22.94 -5.71
C PHE A 112 14.44 22.71 -4.22
N LYS A 113 15.56 22.08 -3.86
CA LYS A 113 16.00 21.92 -2.46
C LYS A 113 16.27 23.26 -1.76
N ALA A 114 16.59 24.31 -2.51
CA ALA A 114 16.72 25.67 -1.98
C ALA A 114 15.38 26.37 -1.71
N ASN A 115 14.29 25.95 -2.36
CA ASN A 115 12.94 26.53 -2.21
C ASN A 115 11.86 25.52 -1.72
N PRO A 116 12.12 24.71 -0.67
CA PRO A 116 11.22 23.64 -0.30
C PRO A 116 9.93 24.16 0.36
N SER A 117 10.00 25.28 1.10
CA SER A 117 8.89 25.75 1.95
C SER A 117 7.67 26.24 1.17
N GLN A 118 7.87 26.95 0.05
CA GLN A 118 6.77 27.44 -0.79
C GLN A 118 6.05 26.29 -1.49
N VAL A 119 6.80 25.34 -2.07
CA VAL A 119 6.20 24.20 -2.76
C VAL A 119 5.51 23.27 -1.76
N VAL A 120 6.14 22.98 -0.62
CA VAL A 120 5.56 22.12 0.42
C VAL A 120 4.30 22.73 1.01
N SER A 121 4.28 24.04 1.30
CA SER A 121 3.09 24.69 1.86
C SER A 121 1.90 24.68 0.89
N LEU A 122 2.14 24.90 -0.41
CA LEU A 122 1.11 24.81 -1.44
C LEU A 122 0.58 23.37 -1.59
N LEU A 123 1.47 22.38 -1.69
CA LEU A 123 1.08 20.97 -1.76
C LEU A 123 0.30 20.54 -0.51
N GLN A 124 0.76 20.95 0.67
CA GLN A 124 0.11 20.63 1.94
C GLN A 124 -1.29 21.22 2.03
N ARG A 125 -1.46 22.49 1.63
CA ARG A 125 -2.78 23.14 1.58
C ARG A 125 -3.72 22.36 0.67
N ASN A 126 -3.28 22.05 -0.55
CA ASN A 126 -4.11 21.39 -1.56
C ASN A 126 -4.49 19.95 -1.16
N ILE A 127 -3.55 19.19 -0.60
CA ILE A 127 -3.84 17.85 -0.07
C ILE A 127 -4.88 17.94 1.05
N THR A 128 -4.77 18.93 1.92
CA THR A 128 -5.73 19.15 3.02
C THR A 128 -7.11 19.53 2.48
N ASP A 129 -7.18 20.41 1.48
CA ASP A 129 -8.45 20.82 0.85
C ASP A 129 -9.12 19.66 0.10
N ASN A 130 -8.34 18.84 -0.62
CA ASN A 130 -8.83 17.62 -1.27
C ASN A 130 -9.34 16.61 -0.23
N ALA A 131 -8.61 16.40 0.87
CA ALA A 131 -9.02 15.51 1.96
C ALA A 131 -10.32 16.01 2.63
N ASN A 132 -10.43 17.32 2.89
CA ASN A 132 -11.63 17.95 3.43
C ASN A 132 -12.83 17.83 2.48
N SER A 133 -12.59 17.88 1.17
CA SER A 133 -13.64 17.70 0.17
C SER A 133 -14.12 16.26 0.11
N LEU A 134 -13.20 15.29 0.16
CA LEU A 134 -13.54 13.86 0.25
C LEU A 134 -14.30 13.50 1.52
N ALA A 135 -13.95 14.10 2.66
CA ALA A 135 -14.64 13.86 3.93
C ALA A 135 -16.09 14.38 3.95
N LYS A 136 -16.47 15.22 2.99
CA LYS A 136 -17.83 15.78 2.84
C LYS A 136 -18.72 14.99 1.87
N VAL A 137 -18.16 14.01 1.16
CA VAL A 137 -18.88 13.11 0.23
C VAL A 137 -19.29 11.85 0.97
#